data_AF-R5CNN3-F1
#
_entry.id   AF-R5CNN3-F1
#
_cell.length_a   1.000
_cell.length_b   1.000
_cell.length_c   1.000
_cell.angle_alpha   90.00
_cell.angle_beta   90.00
_cell.angle_gamma   90.00
#
_symmetry.space_group_name_H-M   'P 1'
#
loop_
_entity.id
_entity.type
_entity.pdbx_description
1 polymer ?
#
loop_
_entity_poly.entity_id
_entity_poly.type
_entity_poly.pdbx_seq_one_letter_code
_entity_poly.pdbx_strand_id
1 'polypeptide(L)'
;MKKDESAEKICSNIIRDFKTNGYFARKVVNGQVVYSTEACIFLNEVRSIINIIVKNNLKPDEVTILCSDGKVSGLPKGFKAGGLCTDKYNPLNKTFTFCTKASFEGVDFYSTNAMTYVFINAGKEWQTLDIMLDIPQILGRQRLDINPFRHDAVIYYKTKPNCLSEQEFRLQQTAMELETEQFINGFNNAPDSMKERLIKLVRDRADDKKFIDDYVDVLQVNGRQTLGINTLVQMAMWNKWHQRSHYYNNSCQLMANIQSAIAKNVKPQEVKNFEQQYYSASDKDRLKIYSDFRNSHSRYDPFILQNPFIDIRHHSWFDVLGYPELMRLNFDEQRIGQAYDYCCNHEPIIRKCREAFTVGNFYTKPEVKKNATANL
;
A
#
# COMPACT_ATOMS: atom_id res chain seq x y z
N MET A 1 -6.95 -19.32 -14.91
CA MET A 1 -8.37 -19.73 -15.12
C MET A 1 -8.67 -19.69 -16.61
N LYS A 2 -9.35 -20.72 -17.14
CA LYS A 2 -9.79 -20.75 -18.54
C LYS A 2 -10.88 -19.69 -18.81
N LYS A 3 -11.17 -19.44 -20.09
CA LYS A 3 -12.11 -18.39 -20.54
C LYS A 3 -13.49 -18.53 -19.87
N ASP A 4 -13.99 -19.75 -19.77
CA ASP A 4 -15.28 -20.18 -19.21
C ASP A 4 -15.27 -20.50 -17.71
N GLU A 5 -14.10 -20.49 -17.07
CA GLU A 5 -13.99 -20.70 -15.63
C GLU A 5 -14.24 -19.41 -14.85
N SER A 6 -14.97 -19.50 -13.74
CA SER A 6 -15.12 -18.41 -12.79
C SER A 6 -14.46 -18.78 -11.46
N ALA A 7 -14.14 -17.76 -10.65
CA ALA A 7 -13.68 -17.98 -9.28
C ALA A 7 -14.68 -18.83 -8.49
N GLU A 8 -15.99 -18.63 -8.69
CA GLU A 8 -17.04 -19.43 -8.08
C GLU A 8 -16.97 -20.91 -8.45
N LYS A 9 -16.76 -21.22 -9.73
CA LYS A 9 -16.68 -22.60 -10.24
C LYS A 9 -15.46 -23.32 -9.67
N ILE A 10 -14.30 -22.66 -9.71
CA ILE A 10 -13.05 -23.22 -9.18
C ILE A 10 -13.14 -23.40 -7.67
N CYS A 11 -13.62 -22.39 -6.93
CA CYS A 11 -13.78 -22.49 -5.49
C CYS A 11 -14.77 -23.59 -5.09
N SER A 12 -15.85 -23.79 -5.86
CA SER A 12 -16.78 -24.89 -5.63
C SER A 12 -16.13 -26.27 -5.84
N ASN A 13 -15.19 -26.38 -6.78
CA ASN A 13 -14.41 -27.61 -6.95
C ASN A 13 -13.47 -27.83 -5.75
N ILE A 14 -12.77 -26.79 -5.27
CA ILE A 14 -11.91 -26.87 -4.08
C ILE A 14 -12.73 -27.34 -2.86
N ILE A 15 -13.93 -26.78 -2.65
CA ILE A 15 -14.83 -27.18 -1.57
C ILE A 15 -15.28 -28.63 -1.74
N ARG A 16 -15.63 -29.05 -2.96
CA ARG A 16 -16.02 -30.44 -3.25
C ARG A 16 -14.88 -31.40 -2.94
N ASP A 17 -13.67 -31.09 -3.40
CA ASP A 17 -12.49 -31.91 -3.17
C ASP A 17 -12.18 -32.02 -1.67
N PHE A 18 -12.32 -30.93 -0.91
CA PHE A 18 -12.21 -30.96 0.54
C PHE A 18 -13.28 -31.86 1.18
N LYS A 19 -14.55 -31.74 0.78
CA LYS A 19 -15.63 -32.57 1.30
C LYS A 19 -15.43 -34.06 1.00
N THR A 20 -14.78 -34.39 -0.12
CA THR A 20 -14.47 -35.78 -0.51
C THR A 20 -13.24 -36.31 0.22
N ASN A 21 -12.18 -35.52 0.35
CA ASN A 21 -10.87 -35.99 0.81
C ASN A 21 -10.57 -35.68 2.28
N GLY A 22 -11.27 -34.71 2.88
CA GLY A 22 -11.02 -34.19 4.23
C GLY A 22 -9.87 -33.18 4.35
N TYR A 23 -9.24 -32.79 3.24
CA TYR A 23 -8.13 -31.83 3.22
C TYR A 23 -8.04 -31.03 1.93
N PHE A 24 -7.43 -29.85 1.99
CA PHE A 24 -7.17 -28.94 0.87
C PHE A 24 -5.85 -29.21 0.16
N ALA A 25 -4.83 -29.56 0.94
CA ALA A 25 -3.49 -29.88 0.47
C ALA A 25 -2.85 -30.91 1.40
N ARG A 26 -1.90 -31.68 0.88
CA ARG A 26 -1.05 -32.58 1.66
C ARG A 26 0.40 -32.40 1.26
N LYS A 27 1.33 -32.56 2.19
CA LYS A 27 2.76 -32.62 1.89
C LYS A 27 3.51 -33.44 2.92
N VAL A 28 4.77 -33.78 2.62
CA VAL A 28 5.65 -34.49 3.54
C VAL A 28 6.56 -33.48 4.22
N VAL A 29 6.51 -33.42 5.56
CA VAL A 29 7.38 -32.58 6.39
C VAL A 29 8.05 -33.51 7.41
N ASN A 30 9.37 -33.53 7.44
CA ASN A 30 10.15 -34.40 8.34
C ASN A 30 9.73 -35.88 8.27
N GLY A 31 9.43 -36.39 7.07
CA GLY A 31 9.01 -37.78 6.85
C GLY A 31 7.56 -38.09 7.21
N GLN A 32 6.79 -37.12 7.73
CA GLN A 32 5.37 -37.28 8.06
C GLN A 32 4.48 -36.57 7.04
N VAL A 33 3.35 -37.19 6.70
CA VAL A 33 2.33 -36.56 5.87
C VAL A 33 1.51 -35.60 6.72
N VAL A 34 1.53 -34.33 6.38
CA VAL A 34 0.72 -33.28 6.99
C VAL A 34 -0.37 -32.84 6.02
N TYR A 35 -1.52 -32.47 6.58
CA TYR A 35 -2.72 -32.10 5.82
C TYR A 35 -3.14 -30.67 6.17
N SER A 36 -3.64 -29.96 5.18
CA SER A 36 -4.31 -28.67 5.36
C SER A 36 -5.80 -28.90 5.49
N THR A 37 -6.39 -28.52 6.63
CA THR A 37 -7.83 -28.67 6.89
C THR A 37 -8.57 -27.33 6.96
N GLU A 38 -7.84 -26.22 6.91
CA GLU A 38 -8.36 -24.86 6.84
C GLU A 38 -7.94 -24.19 5.52
N ALA A 39 -8.73 -23.23 5.04
CA ALA A 39 -8.42 -22.48 3.84
C ALA A 39 -8.65 -20.97 4.02
N CYS A 40 -7.64 -20.18 3.67
CA CYS A 40 -7.74 -18.73 3.52
C CYS A 40 -7.94 -18.40 2.04
N ILE A 41 -9.15 -17.97 1.68
CA ILE A 41 -9.60 -17.75 0.29
C ILE A 41 -9.77 -16.25 0.04
N PHE A 42 -8.81 -15.69 -0.70
CA PHE A 42 -8.78 -14.28 -1.07
C PHE A 42 -9.56 -14.07 -2.37
N LEU A 43 -10.74 -13.46 -2.27
CA LEU A 43 -11.67 -13.23 -3.38
C LEU A 43 -12.36 -11.87 -3.22
N ASN A 44 -11.97 -10.88 -4.03
CA ASN A 44 -12.42 -9.50 -3.87
C ASN A 44 -13.82 -9.19 -4.48
N GLU A 45 -14.83 -10.02 -4.19
CA GLU A 45 -16.22 -9.79 -4.61
C GLU A 45 -17.19 -10.50 -3.67
N VAL A 46 -17.83 -9.74 -2.76
CA VAL A 46 -18.78 -10.28 -1.76
C VAL A 46 -19.92 -11.06 -2.42
N ARG A 47 -20.41 -10.61 -3.58
CA ARG A 47 -21.43 -11.34 -4.34
C ARG A 47 -20.98 -12.75 -4.73
N SER A 48 -19.73 -12.92 -5.15
CA SER A 48 -19.22 -14.26 -5.48
C SER A 48 -18.99 -15.12 -4.24
N ILE A 49 -18.57 -14.53 -3.12
CA ILE A 49 -18.50 -15.24 -1.83
C ILE A 49 -19.88 -15.78 -1.43
N ILE A 50 -20.92 -14.94 -1.50
CA ILE A 50 -22.32 -15.34 -1.23
C ILE A 50 -22.74 -16.49 -2.14
N ASN A 51 -22.49 -16.37 -3.45
CA ASN A 51 -22.82 -17.41 -4.41
C ASN A 51 -22.11 -18.73 -4.11
N ILE A 52 -20.83 -18.70 -3.70
CA ILE A 52 -20.07 -19.89 -3.32
C ILE A 52 -20.68 -20.54 -2.08
N ILE A 53 -20.98 -19.77 -1.05
CA ILE A 53 -21.61 -20.27 0.19
C ILE A 53 -22.93 -20.97 -0.11
N VAL A 54 -23.82 -20.30 -0.86
CA VAL A 54 -25.16 -20.82 -1.18
C VAL A 54 -25.07 -22.05 -2.07
N LYS A 55 -24.30 -22.01 -3.17
CA LYS A 55 -24.19 -23.14 -4.11
C LYS A 55 -23.60 -24.39 -3.49
N ASN A 56 -22.71 -24.24 -2.50
CA ASN A 56 -22.04 -25.36 -1.84
C ASN A 56 -22.68 -25.77 -0.51
N ASN A 57 -23.81 -25.15 -0.14
CA ASN A 57 -24.51 -25.37 1.13
C ASN A 57 -23.53 -25.33 2.33
N LEU A 58 -22.66 -24.33 2.38
CA LEU A 58 -21.77 -24.14 3.53
C LEU A 58 -22.57 -23.64 4.73
N LYS A 59 -22.20 -24.05 5.94
CA LYS A 59 -22.88 -23.63 7.17
C LYS A 59 -22.15 -22.45 7.84
N PRO A 60 -22.86 -21.63 8.63
CA PRO A 60 -22.23 -20.52 9.35
C PRO A 60 -21.09 -20.91 10.30
N ASP A 61 -21.11 -22.11 10.87
CA ASP A 61 -20.07 -22.65 11.76
C ASP A 61 -18.81 -23.12 11.01
N GLU A 62 -18.88 -23.29 9.69
CA GLU A 62 -17.75 -23.67 8.84
C GLU A 62 -17.08 -22.47 8.15
N VAL A 63 -17.70 -21.27 8.22
CA VAL A 63 -17.30 -20.11 7.41
C VAL A 63 -17.05 -18.85 8.23
N THR A 64 -15.90 -18.23 7.98
CA THR A 64 -15.52 -16.87 8.39
C THR A 64 -15.51 -15.98 7.15
N ILE A 65 -16.10 -14.78 7.23
CA ILE A 65 -16.13 -13.82 6.12
C ILE A 65 -15.51 -12.52 6.60
N LEU A 66 -14.46 -12.06 5.92
CA LEU A 66 -13.81 -10.79 6.17
C LEU A 66 -14.11 -9.86 4.99
N CYS A 67 -14.96 -8.86 5.24
CA CYS A 67 -15.32 -7.81 4.29
C CYS A 67 -15.61 -6.49 5.00
N SER A 68 -15.76 -5.39 4.24
CA SER A 68 -16.08 -4.08 4.79
C SER A 68 -17.52 -4.00 5.33
N ASP A 69 -17.73 -3.17 6.36
CA ASP A 69 -19.00 -3.02 7.08
C ASP A 69 -20.20 -2.72 6.16
N GLY A 70 -20.00 -1.90 5.14
CA GLY A 70 -21.04 -1.54 4.17
C GLY A 70 -21.53 -2.71 3.28
N LYS A 71 -20.90 -3.89 3.35
CA LYS A 71 -21.28 -5.09 2.59
C LYS A 71 -21.88 -6.20 3.45
N VAL A 72 -21.96 -6.00 4.78
CA VAL A 72 -22.44 -7.02 5.74
C VAL A 72 -23.94 -7.31 5.59
N SER A 73 -24.74 -6.29 5.25
CA SER A 73 -26.20 -6.40 5.12
C SER A 73 -26.67 -7.37 4.02
N GLY A 74 -25.80 -7.69 3.05
CA GLY A 74 -26.10 -8.61 1.96
C GLY A 74 -25.76 -10.08 2.25
N LEU A 75 -25.23 -10.41 3.43
CA LEU A 75 -24.83 -11.78 3.76
C LEU A 75 -26.04 -12.70 3.99
N PRO A 76 -25.94 -14.02 3.70
CA PRO A 76 -27.02 -14.97 3.96
C PRO A 76 -27.34 -15.06 5.45
N LYS A 77 -28.57 -15.46 5.77
CA LYS A 77 -29.04 -15.58 7.16
C LYS A 77 -28.11 -16.45 8.00
N GLY A 78 -27.68 -15.94 9.15
CA GLY A 78 -26.80 -16.63 10.10
C GLY A 78 -25.30 -16.38 9.89
N PHE A 79 -24.89 -15.87 8.71
CA PHE A 79 -23.51 -15.46 8.47
C PHE A 79 -23.27 -14.06 9.03
N LYS A 80 -22.07 -13.83 9.53
CA LYS A 80 -21.60 -12.53 10.04
C LYS A 80 -20.21 -12.26 9.47
N ALA A 81 -19.90 -10.98 9.28
CA ALA A 81 -18.54 -10.59 8.99
C ALA A 81 -17.68 -10.62 10.26
N GLY A 82 -16.38 -10.84 10.10
CA GLY A 82 -15.43 -10.99 11.21
C GLY A 82 -15.46 -12.37 11.84
N GLY A 83 -15.08 -12.45 13.12
CA GLY A 83 -15.03 -13.71 13.87
C GLY A 83 -13.79 -14.56 13.57
N LEU A 84 -12.73 -13.96 13.03
CA LEU A 84 -11.43 -14.62 12.96
C LEU A 84 -10.82 -14.73 14.36
N CYS A 85 -10.19 -15.86 14.65
CA CYS A 85 -9.49 -16.04 15.91
C CYS A 85 -8.25 -15.13 15.98
N THR A 86 -8.11 -14.40 17.09
CA THR A 86 -6.95 -13.54 17.36
C THR A 86 -5.95 -14.18 18.33
N ASP A 87 -6.26 -15.36 18.87
CA ASP A 87 -5.37 -16.11 19.75
C ASP A 87 -4.27 -16.80 18.93
N LYS A 88 -3.04 -16.30 19.09
CA LYS A 88 -1.84 -16.84 18.44
C LYS A 88 -1.43 -18.21 19.02
N TYR A 89 -1.70 -18.46 20.29
CA TYR A 89 -1.21 -19.63 21.01
C TYR A 89 -2.15 -20.83 20.86
N ASN A 90 -3.45 -20.58 20.78
CA ASN A 90 -4.45 -21.62 20.56
C ASN A 90 -5.51 -21.18 19.54
N PRO A 91 -5.14 -21.07 18.25
CA PRO A 91 -6.05 -20.60 17.22
C PRO A 91 -7.19 -21.60 16.99
N LEU A 92 -8.43 -21.10 17.06
CA LEU A 92 -9.64 -21.85 16.73
C LEU A 92 -10.32 -21.20 15.54
N ASN A 93 -10.00 -21.67 14.34
CA ASN A 93 -10.57 -21.15 13.11
C ASN A 93 -11.62 -22.10 12.55
N LYS A 94 -12.52 -21.53 11.74
CA LYS A 94 -13.42 -22.29 10.90
C LYS A 94 -12.70 -22.74 9.63
N THR A 95 -13.22 -23.80 9.01
CA THR A 95 -12.67 -24.43 7.80
C THR A 95 -12.42 -23.44 6.66
N PHE A 96 -13.38 -22.56 6.36
CA PHE A 96 -13.30 -21.65 5.23
C PHE A 96 -13.25 -20.20 5.71
N THR A 97 -12.18 -19.49 5.38
CA THR A 97 -12.07 -18.05 5.63
C THR A 97 -12.04 -17.30 4.30
N PHE A 98 -13.13 -16.59 3.96
CA PHE A 98 -13.21 -15.77 2.76
C PHE A 98 -12.82 -14.34 3.06
N CYS A 99 -11.91 -13.77 2.27
CA CYS A 99 -11.36 -12.44 2.49
C CYS A 99 -11.51 -11.55 1.25
N THR A 100 -12.07 -10.35 1.41
CA THR A 100 -12.02 -9.28 0.40
C THR A 100 -10.88 -8.31 0.70
N LYS A 101 -10.53 -7.45 -0.28
CA LYS A 101 -9.39 -6.53 -0.18
C LYS A 101 -9.46 -5.59 1.02
N ALA A 102 -10.66 -5.16 1.37
CA ALA A 102 -10.91 -4.31 2.53
C ALA A 102 -10.51 -4.93 3.88
N SER A 103 -10.18 -6.23 3.92
CA SER A 103 -9.78 -6.92 5.14
C SER A 103 -8.30 -7.36 5.16
N PHE A 104 -7.54 -7.12 4.08
CA PHE A 104 -6.10 -7.44 4.06
C PHE A 104 -5.28 -6.42 4.85
N GLU A 105 -5.82 -5.22 5.07
CA GLU A 105 -5.23 -4.11 5.80
C GLU A 105 -5.54 -4.23 7.30
N GLY A 106 -4.81 -5.10 8.00
CA GLY A 106 -4.77 -5.12 9.47
C GLY A 106 -5.18 -6.41 10.16
N VAL A 107 -5.53 -7.46 9.41
CA VAL A 107 -5.91 -8.76 9.99
C VAL A 107 -4.78 -9.78 9.81
N ASP A 108 -4.29 -10.33 10.92
CA ASP A 108 -3.34 -11.43 10.93
C ASP A 108 -4.07 -12.77 11.07
N PHE A 109 -3.70 -13.76 10.25
CA PHE A 109 -4.22 -15.12 10.32
C PHE A 109 -3.31 -15.96 11.20
N TYR A 110 -3.88 -16.47 12.28
CA TYR A 110 -3.26 -17.47 13.12
C TYR A 110 -3.90 -18.82 12.82
N SER A 111 -3.33 -19.59 11.89
CA SER A 111 -3.75 -20.97 11.64
C SER A 111 -2.54 -21.89 11.66
N THR A 112 -2.70 -23.10 12.20
CA THR A 112 -1.64 -24.13 12.25
C THR A 112 -1.60 -25.00 10.99
N ASN A 113 -2.57 -24.91 10.09
CA ASN A 113 -2.64 -25.77 8.91
C ASN A 113 -3.33 -25.16 7.68
N ALA A 114 -3.70 -23.87 7.69
CA ALA A 114 -4.44 -23.29 6.58
C ALA A 114 -3.64 -23.13 5.29
N MET A 115 -4.25 -23.51 4.16
CA MET A 115 -3.76 -23.28 2.81
C MET A 115 -4.29 -21.94 2.26
N THR A 116 -3.45 -21.22 1.49
CA THR A 116 -3.83 -19.93 0.91
C THR A 116 -4.24 -20.05 -0.55
N TYR A 117 -5.40 -19.51 -0.90
CA TYR A 117 -5.91 -19.43 -2.27
C TYR A 117 -6.19 -17.99 -2.66
N VAL A 118 -5.67 -17.52 -3.80
CA VAL A 118 -5.86 -16.15 -4.27
C VAL A 118 -6.54 -16.14 -5.63
N PHE A 119 -7.67 -15.44 -5.73
CA PHE A 119 -8.43 -15.27 -6.96
C PHE A 119 -8.29 -13.86 -7.50
N ILE A 120 -7.70 -13.75 -8.68
CA ILE A 120 -7.43 -12.48 -9.36
C ILE A 120 -8.13 -12.46 -10.70
N ASN A 121 -8.81 -11.37 -11.03
CA ASN A 121 -9.43 -11.22 -12.34
C ASN A 121 -9.22 -9.81 -12.87
N ALA A 122 -8.16 -9.63 -13.66
CA ALA A 122 -7.83 -8.33 -14.25
C ALA A 122 -8.90 -7.81 -15.20
N GLY A 123 -9.78 -8.69 -15.71
CA GLY A 123 -10.92 -8.30 -16.55
C GLY A 123 -12.01 -7.51 -15.80
N LYS A 124 -12.06 -7.60 -14.46
CA LYS A 124 -12.94 -6.80 -13.60
C LYS A 124 -12.09 -5.89 -12.72
N GLU A 125 -12.32 -4.59 -12.77
CA GLU A 125 -11.39 -3.63 -12.14
C GLU A 125 -11.27 -3.84 -10.63
N TRP A 126 -12.41 -4.05 -9.97
CA TRP A 126 -12.46 -4.31 -8.55
C TRP A 126 -11.86 -5.67 -8.13
N GLN A 127 -11.55 -6.58 -9.05
CA GLN A 127 -10.90 -7.86 -8.76
C GLN A 127 -9.42 -7.91 -9.16
N THR A 128 -8.86 -6.78 -9.60
CA THR A 128 -7.44 -6.64 -9.87
C THR A 128 -6.71 -6.38 -8.55
N LEU A 129 -5.52 -6.96 -8.39
CA LEU A 129 -4.64 -6.72 -7.25
C LEU A 129 -3.40 -5.97 -7.70
N ASP A 130 -2.80 -5.20 -6.81
CA ASP A 130 -1.46 -4.66 -7.00
C ASP A 130 -0.45 -5.78 -6.76
N ILE A 131 0.31 -6.14 -7.80
CA ILE A 131 1.24 -7.28 -7.70
C ILE A 131 2.37 -7.03 -6.69
N MET A 132 2.83 -5.78 -6.57
CA MET A 132 3.96 -5.43 -5.72
C MET A 132 3.55 -5.20 -4.27
N LEU A 133 2.28 -4.85 -4.03
CA LEU A 133 1.78 -4.54 -2.69
C LEU A 133 0.83 -5.62 -2.14
N ASP A 134 -0.23 -5.95 -2.86
CA ASP A 134 -1.30 -6.80 -2.33
C ASP A 134 -0.86 -8.26 -2.18
N ILE A 135 -0.14 -8.82 -3.17
CA ILE A 135 0.26 -10.23 -3.13
C ILE A 135 1.20 -10.52 -1.95
N PRO A 136 2.28 -9.75 -1.74
CA PRO A 136 3.13 -9.95 -0.57
C PRO A 136 2.40 -9.73 0.76
N GLN A 137 1.50 -8.75 0.82
CA GLN A 137 0.69 -8.53 2.02
C GLN A 137 -0.19 -9.75 2.33
N ILE A 138 -0.92 -10.27 1.34
CA ILE A 138 -1.76 -11.47 1.46
C ILE A 138 -0.96 -12.65 2.00
N LEU A 139 0.18 -12.94 1.37
CA LEU A 139 1.04 -14.07 1.76
C LEU A 139 1.71 -13.85 3.12
N GLY A 140 1.97 -12.60 3.50
CA GLY A 140 2.53 -12.23 4.80
C GLY A 140 1.54 -12.31 5.96
N ARG A 141 0.23 -12.42 5.72
CA ARG A 141 -0.78 -12.45 6.78
C ARG A 141 -0.89 -13.78 7.52
N GLN A 142 -0.45 -14.89 6.94
CA GLN A 142 -0.35 -16.13 7.71
C GLN A 142 0.83 -16.00 8.67
N ARG A 143 0.60 -15.94 9.99
CA ARG A 143 1.66 -15.56 10.98
C ARG A 143 2.35 -16.72 11.69
N LEU A 144 1.72 -17.88 11.76
CA LEU A 144 2.25 -18.98 12.57
C LEU A 144 3.28 -19.82 11.81
N ASP A 145 4.51 -19.85 12.30
CA ASP A 145 5.61 -20.65 11.74
C ASP A 145 5.36 -22.16 11.84
N ILE A 146 4.52 -22.59 12.79
CA ILE A 146 4.11 -24.00 12.90
C ILE A 146 3.26 -24.46 11.71
N ASN A 147 2.63 -23.54 10.98
CA ASN A 147 1.86 -23.90 9.81
C ASN A 147 2.77 -24.34 8.67
N PRO A 148 2.76 -25.63 8.30
CA PRO A 148 3.65 -26.09 7.26
C PRO A 148 3.31 -25.40 5.92
N PHE A 149 2.05 -25.04 5.66
CA PHE A 149 1.59 -24.39 4.43
C PHE A 149 1.73 -22.86 4.42
N ARG A 150 2.37 -22.26 5.43
CA ARG A 150 2.51 -20.80 5.58
C ARG A 150 3.08 -20.11 4.33
N HIS A 151 4.01 -20.75 3.65
CA HIS A 151 4.69 -20.22 2.47
C HIS A 151 4.11 -20.76 1.15
N ASP A 152 3.03 -21.53 1.22
CA ASP A 152 2.37 -22.13 0.07
C ASP A 152 1.11 -21.33 -0.28
N ALA A 153 0.95 -21.01 -1.56
CA ALA A 153 -0.27 -20.40 -2.07
C ALA A 153 -0.58 -20.84 -3.49
N VAL A 154 -1.88 -21.00 -3.78
CA VAL A 154 -2.37 -21.26 -5.13
C VAL A 154 -3.06 -20.02 -5.66
N ILE A 155 -2.53 -19.46 -6.75
CA ILE A 155 -3.06 -18.26 -7.38
C ILE A 155 -3.82 -18.64 -8.65
N TYR A 156 -5.12 -18.37 -8.66
CA TYR A 156 -5.96 -18.45 -9.84
C TYR A 156 -6.14 -17.05 -10.42
N TYR A 157 -5.70 -16.85 -11.66
CA TYR A 157 -5.77 -15.54 -12.31
C TYR A 157 -6.47 -15.56 -13.67
N LYS A 158 -7.00 -14.39 -14.06
CA LYS A 158 -7.32 -14.02 -15.44
C LYS A 158 -6.57 -12.73 -15.80
N THR A 159 -5.86 -12.77 -16.90
CA THR A 159 -5.19 -11.61 -17.50
C THR A 159 -6.20 -10.71 -18.23
N LYS A 160 -5.76 -9.49 -18.58
CA LYS A 160 -6.52 -8.53 -19.37
C LYS A 160 -5.64 -8.07 -20.55
N PRO A 161 -5.55 -8.88 -21.62
CA PRO A 161 -4.87 -8.46 -22.83
C PRO A 161 -5.62 -7.30 -23.50
N ASN A 162 -4.91 -6.55 -24.35
CA ASN A 162 -5.44 -5.40 -25.10
C ASN A 162 -5.92 -4.28 -24.18
N CYS A 163 -5.05 -3.87 -23.25
CA CYS A 163 -5.26 -2.65 -22.47
C CYS A 163 -5.14 -1.42 -23.37
N LEU A 164 -5.76 -0.31 -22.93
CA LEU A 164 -5.65 1.00 -23.56
C LEU A 164 -4.16 1.38 -23.71
N SER A 165 -3.76 1.95 -24.85
CA SER A 165 -2.39 2.43 -25.02
C SER A 165 -2.08 3.58 -24.07
N GLU A 166 -0.80 3.84 -23.79
CA GLU A 166 -0.41 4.96 -22.93
C GLU A 166 -0.87 6.30 -23.51
N GLN A 167 -0.81 6.45 -24.83
CA GLN A 167 -1.25 7.68 -25.50
C GLN A 167 -2.76 7.91 -25.33
N GLU A 168 -3.58 6.90 -25.59
CA GLU A 168 -5.03 7.00 -25.40
C GLU A 168 -5.40 7.23 -23.93
N PHE A 169 -4.68 6.58 -23.00
CA PHE A 169 -4.88 6.80 -21.57
C PHE A 169 -4.53 8.22 -21.16
N ARG A 170 -3.37 8.75 -21.61
CA ARG A 170 -2.97 10.15 -21.35
C ARG A 170 -3.97 11.15 -21.88
N LEU A 171 -4.55 10.89 -23.06
CA LEU A 171 -5.60 11.73 -23.62
C LEU A 171 -6.85 11.75 -22.72
N GLN A 172 -7.26 10.61 -22.17
CA GLN A 172 -8.36 10.54 -21.21
C GLN A 172 -8.05 11.31 -19.92
N GLN A 173 -6.85 11.15 -19.36
CA GLN A 173 -6.46 11.88 -18.14
C GLN A 173 -6.40 13.39 -18.39
N THR A 174 -5.86 13.83 -19.53
CA THR A 174 -5.79 15.24 -19.92
C THR A 174 -7.19 15.85 -20.08
N ALA A 175 -8.14 15.10 -20.65
CA ALA A 175 -9.52 15.56 -20.79
C ALA A 175 -10.18 15.74 -19.41
N MET A 176 -10.00 14.79 -18.50
CA MET A 176 -10.51 14.89 -17.12
C MET A 176 -9.86 16.04 -16.34
N GLU A 177 -8.55 16.26 -16.53
CA GLU A 177 -7.81 17.40 -15.94
C GLU A 177 -8.39 18.73 -16.42
N LEU A 178 -8.66 18.87 -17.72
CA LEU A 178 -9.26 20.06 -18.29
C LEU A 178 -10.68 20.33 -17.74
N GLU A 179 -11.53 19.31 -17.67
CA GLU A 179 -12.87 19.42 -17.07
C GLU A 179 -12.79 19.81 -15.58
N THR A 180 -11.83 19.24 -14.85
CA THR A 180 -11.56 19.57 -13.44
C THR A 180 -11.17 21.04 -13.29
N GLU A 181 -10.25 21.54 -14.12
CA GLU A 181 -9.82 22.93 -14.11
C GLU A 181 -10.98 23.88 -14.42
N GLN A 182 -11.78 23.59 -15.44
CA GLN A 182 -12.95 24.38 -15.79
C GLN A 182 -13.95 24.44 -14.63
N PHE A 183 -14.23 23.31 -13.98
CA PHE A 183 -15.13 23.25 -12.84
C PHE A 183 -14.61 24.08 -11.66
N ILE A 184 -13.33 23.92 -11.29
CA ILE A 184 -12.70 24.63 -10.17
C ILE A 184 -12.64 26.15 -10.46
N ASN A 185 -12.30 26.55 -11.68
CA ASN A 185 -12.31 27.95 -12.09
C ASN A 185 -13.72 28.54 -12.02
N GLY A 186 -14.73 27.79 -12.45
CA GLY A 186 -16.13 28.17 -12.30
C GLY A 186 -16.53 28.35 -10.83
N PHE A 187 -16.12 27.43 -9.95
CA PHE A 187 -16.33 27.53 -8.51
C PHE A 187 -15.65 28.75 -7.90
N ASN A 188 -14.38 29.01 -8.22
CA ASN A 188 -13.60 30.12 -7.65
C ASN A 188 -14.21 31.48 -7.99
N ASN A 189 -14.72 31.62 -9.22
CA ASN A 189 -15.36 32.83 -9.73
C ASN A 189 -16.84 32.97 -9.31
N ALA A 190 -17.44 31.96 -8.68
CA ALA A 190 -18.83 32.01 -8.27
C ALA A 190 -19.03 32.85 -6.99
N PRO A 191 -20.22 33.47 -6.80
CA PRO A 191 -20.60 34.09 -5.53
C PRO A 191 -20.65 33.06 -4.38
N ASP A 192 -20.46 33.51 -3.14
CA ASP A 192 -20.41 32.62 -1.96
C ASP A 192 -21.67 31.75 -1.80
N SER A 193 -22.85 32.30 -2.08
CA SER A 193 -24.12 31.55 -2.05
C SER A 193 -24.17 30.40 -3.06
N MET A 194 -23.48 30.53 -4.19
CA MET A 194 -23.36 29.49 -5.20
C MET A 194 -22.25 28.48 -4.84
N LYS A 195 -21.16 28.94 -4.23
CA LYS A 195 -20.07 28.07 -3.76
C LYS A 195 -20.58 27.01 -2.77
N GLU A 196 -21.41 27.41 -1.81
CA GLU A 196 -22.04 26.47 -0.86
C GLU A 196 -22.88 25.41 -1.58
N ARG A 197 -23.66 25.82 -2.59
CA ARG A 197 -24.46 24.92 -3.41
C ARG A 197 -23.60 23.95 -4.22
N LEU A 198 -22.52 24.42 -4.83
CA LEU A 198 -21.60 23.59 -5.61
C LEU A 198 -20.89 22.56 -4.73
N ILE A 199 -20.44 22.94 -3.52
CA ILE A 199 -19.87 22.01 -2.54
C ILE A 199 -20.87 20.90 -2.20
N LYS A 200 -22.14 21.27 -1.97
CA LYS A 200 -23.19 20.27 -1.68
C LYS A 200 -23.42 19.35 -2.87
N LEU A 201 -23.48 19.87 -4.09
CA LEU A 201 -23.64 19.08 -5.31
C LEU A 201 -22.53 18.05 -5.48
N VAL A 202 -21.26 18.44 -5.27
CA VAL A 202 -20.11 17.51 -5.37
C VAL A 202 -20.16 16.46 -4.27
N ARG A 203 -20.47 16.85 -3.02
CA ARG A 203 -20.60 15.92 -1.89
C ARG A 203 -21.68 14.86 -2.12
N ASP A 204 -22.83 15.31 -2.61
CA ASP A 204 -24.03 14.48 -2.78
C ASP A 204 -24.01 13.71 -4.11
N ARG A 205 -22.93 13.78 -4.91
CA ARG A 205 -22.76 12.96 -6.12
C ARG A 205 -22.92 11.48 -5.76
N ALA A 206 -23.68 10.76 -6.57
CA ALA A 206 -23.81 9.31 -6.45
C ALA A 206 -22.43 8.65 -6.64
N ASP A 207 -22.15 7.57 -5.90
CA ASP A 207 -20.83 6.92 -5.90
C ASP A 207 -20.43 6.38 -7.28
N ASP A 208 -21.41 5.98 -8.10
CA ASP A 208 -21.20 5.54 -9.49
C ASP A 208 -21.00 6.69 -10.48
N LYS A 209 -21.09 7.96 -10.03
CA LYS A 209 -20.87 9.16 -10.83
C LYS A 209 -19.64 9.96 -10.39
N LYS A 210 -19.06 9.62 -9.24
CA LYS A 210 -17.82 10.24 -8.79
C LYS A 210 -16.66 9.81 -9.69
N PHE A 211 -15.86 10.79 -10.08
CA PHE A 211 -14.59 10.59 -10.78
C PHE A 211 -14.68 9.89 -12.14
N ILE A 212 -15.80 10.05 -12.86
CA ILE A 212 -15.95 9.55 -14.23
C ILE A 212 -15.35 10.55 -15.21
N ASP A 213 -15.76 11.82 -15.11
CA ASP A 213 -15.45 12.86 -16.09
C ASP A 213 -14.46 13.91 -15.55
N ASP A 214 -14.29 13.99 -14.22
CA ASP A 214 -13.46 14.98 -13.54
C ASP A 214 -12.80 14.40 -12.27
N TYR A 215 -11.88 15.13 -11.66
CA TYR A 215 -11.21 14.80 -10.39
C TYR A 215 -11.68 15.69 -9.23
N VAL A 216 -12.82 16.37 -9.37
CA VAL A 216 -13.29 17.35 -8.39
C VAL A 216 -13.78 16.64 -7.12
N ASP A 217 -13.28 17.09 -5.97
CA ASP A 217 -13.73 16.62 -4.67
C ASP A 217 -13.81 17.76 -3.66
N VAL A 218 -14.48 17.51 -2.54
CA VAL A 218 -14.59 18.44 -1.42
C VAL A 218 -13.37 18.29 -0.52
N LEU A 219 -12.54 19.32 -0.47
CA LEU A 219 -11.37 19.39 0.39
C LEU A 219 -11.66 20.22 1.64
N GLN A 220 -10.95 19.93 2.72
CA GLN A 220 -10.94 20.73 3.95
C GLN A 220 -9.63 21.51 4.03
N VAL A 221 -9.71 22.84 3.97
CA VAL A 221 -8.55 23.74 4.06
C VAL A 221 -8.83 24.76 5.16
N ASN A 222 -7.98 24.80 6.19
CA ASN A 222 -8.14 25.70 7.35
C ASN A 222 -9.53 25.61 8.02
N GLY A 223 -10.10 24.41 8.08
CA GLY A 223 -11.43 24.18 8.66
C GLY A 223 -12.62 24.63 7.78
N ARG A 224 -12.36 25.05 6.53
CA ARG A 224 -13.38 25.41 5.55
C ARG A 224 -13.40 24.42 4.40
N GLN A 225 -14.60 24.15 3.90
CA GLN A 225 -14.79 23.30 2.73
C GLN A 225 -14.56 24.11 1.46
N THR A 226 -13.83 23.52 0.53
CA THR A 226 -13.60 24.05 -0.81
C THR A 226 -13.65 22.91 -1.83
N LEU A 227 -13.76 23.24 -3.11
CA LEU A 227 -13.53 22.28 -4.17
C LEU A 227 -12.07 22.30 -4.58
N GLY A 228 -11.54 21.13 -4.92
CA GLY A 228 -10.19 20.98 -5.44
C GLY A 228 -10.00 19.66 -6.16
N ILE A 229 -8.79 19.46 -6.67
CA ILE A 229 -8.41 18.23 -7.35
C ILE A 229 -8.13 17.11 -6.34
N ASN A 230 -8.73 15.93 -6.56
CA ASN A 230 -8.39 14.72 -5.82
C ASN A 230 -7.22 14.01 -6.50
N THR A 231 -6.00 14.41 -6.13
CA THR A 231 -4.77 13.83 -6.66
C THR A 231 -4.62 12.33 -6.32
N LEU A 232 -5.24 11.85 -5.24
CA LEU A 232 -5.21 10.42 -4.89
C LEU A 232 -5.99 9.58 -5.91
N VAL A 233 -7.15 10.07 -6.35
CA VAL A 233 -7.93 9.41 -7.41
C VAL A 233 -7.17 9.42 -8.73
N GLN A 234 -6.57 10.56 -9.10
CA GLN A 234 -5.74 10.67 -10.30
C GLN A 234 -4.59 9.65 -10.29
N MET A 235 -3.82 9.59 -9.19
CA MET A 235 -2.75 8.60 -9.00
C MET A 235 -3.29 7.16 -9.03
N ALA A 236 -4.45 6.90 -8.43
CA ALA A 236 -5.07 5.59 -8.43
C ALA A 236 -5.47 5.14 -9.85
N MET A 237 -5.94 6.04 -10.72
CA MET A 237 -6.23 5.72 -12.12
C MET A 237 -4.97 5.35 -12.89
N TRP A 238 -3.89 6.13 -12.73
CA TRP A 238 -2.58 5.81 -13.29
C TRP A 238 -2.06 4.46 -12.82
N ASN A 239 -2.09 4.20 -11.51
CA ASN A 239 -1.65 2.91 -10.97
C ASN A 239 -2.51 1.77 -11.51
N LYS A 240 -3.84 1.92 -11.57
CA LYS A 240 -4.74 0.91 -12.14
C LYS A 240 -4.41 0.58 -13.59
N TRP A 241 -4.22 1.60 -14.44
CA TRP A 241 -3.84 1.41 -15.83
C TRP A 241 -2.49 0.69 -15.93
N HIS A 242 -1.47 1.19 -15.21
CA HIS A 242 -0.13 0.61 -15.20
C HIS A 242 -0.16 -0.85 -14.75
N GLN A 243 -0.89 -1.17 -13.67
CA GLN A 243 -0.98 -2.53 -13.17
C GLN A 243 -1.50 -3.49 -14.24
N ARG A 244 -2.53 -3.07 -14.98
CA ARG A 244 -3.15 -3.89 -16.03
C ARG A 244 -2.30 -3.99 -17.28
N SER A 245 -1.80 -2.87 -17.78
CA SER A 245 -1.01 -2.81 -19.02
C SER A 245 0.35 -3.47 -18.85
N HIS A 246 0.99 -3.31 -17.69
CA HIS A 246 2.29 -3.88 -17.40
C HIS A 246 2.19 -5.31 -16.84
N TYR A 247 1.50 -5.55 -15.73
CA TYR A 247 1.55 -6.87 -15.08
C TYR A 247 0.54 -7.87 -15.65
N TYR A 248 -0.69 -7.44 -15.95
CA TYR A 248 -1.78 -8.35 -16.32
C TYR A 248 -2.01 -8.52 -17.82
N ASN A 249 -1.18 -7.93 -18.69
CA ASN A 249 -1.32 -8.07 -20.13
C ASN A 249 -0.92 -9.49 -20.61
N ASN A 250 0.08 -10.10 -19.95
CA ASN A 250 0.58 -11.44 -20.28
C ASN A 250 0.78 -12.30 -19.02
N SER A 251 0.38 -13.57 -19.09
CA SER A 251 0.54 -14.56 -18.03
C SER A 251 1.99 -14.80 -17.62
N CYS A 252 2.94 -14.83 -18.58
CA CYS A 252 4.36 -15.03 -18.26
C CYS A 252 4.91 -13.86 -17.44
N GLN A 253 4.57 -12.64 -17.86
CA GLN A 253 4.97 -11.41 -17.17
C GLN A 253 4.34 -11.33 -15.78
N LEU A 254 3.06 -11.67 -15.65
CA LEU A 254 2.37 -11.75 -14.36
C LEU A 254 3.09 -12.70 -13.40
N MET A 255 3.38 -13.93 -13.85
CA MET A 255 4.03 -14.94 -13.02
C MET A 255 5.44 -14.53 -12.60
N ALA A 256 6.26 -14.02 -13.53
CA ALA A 256 7.60 -13.54 -13.23
C ALA A 256 7.58 -12.39 -12.21
N ASN A 257 6.62 -11.46 -12.33
CA ASN A 257 6.50 -10.35 -11.40
C ASN A 257 5.95 -10.75 -10.04
N ILE A 258 5.02 -11.72 -9.96
CA ILE A 258 4.60 -12.30 -8.68
C ILE A 258 5.80 -12.95 -7.98
N GLN A 259 6.57 -13.76 -8.70
CA GLN A 259 7.78 -14.38 -8.14
C GLN A 259 8.80 -13.32 -7.70
N SER A 260 9.01 -12.27 -8.50
CA SER A 260 9.89 -11.16 -8.13
C SER A 260 9.37 -10.39 -6.92
N ALA A 261 8.06 -10.13 -6.81
CA ALA A 261 7.46 -9.42 -5.68
C ALA A 261 7.63 -10.23 -4.39
N ILE A 262 7.44 -11.54 -4.46
CA ILE A 262 7.68 -12.45 -3.32
C ILE A 262 9.15 -12.45 -2.95
N ALA A 263 10.07 -12.58 -3.92
CA ALA A 263 11.50 -12.60 -3.68
C ALA A 263 12.02 -11.26 -3.10
N LYS A 264 11.54 -10.12 -3.62
CA LYS A 264 11.89 -8.77 -3.14
C LYS A 264 11.40 -8.51 -1.71
N ASN A 265 10.30 -9.14 -1.30
CA ASN A 265 9.78 -9.03 0.07
C ASN A 265 10.50 -9.94 1.07
N VAL A 266 11.44 -10.78 0.62
CA VAL A 266 12.39 -11.42 1.53
C VAL A 266 13.48 -10.39 1.83
N LYS A 267 13.31 -9.65 2.93
CA LYS A 267 14.39 -8.78 3.43
C LYS A 267 15.66 -9.62 3.61
N PRO A 268 16.81 -9.18 3.08
CA PRO A 268 18.10 -9.80 3.34
C PRO A 268 18.32 -10.00 4.85
N GLN A 269 19.04 -11.04 5.25
CA GLN A 269 19.23 -11.33 6.67
C GLN A 269 19.94 -10.18 7.39
N GLU A 270 20.84 -9.48 6.70
CA GLU A 270 21.54 -8.31 7.20
C GLU A 270 20.58 -7.16 7.50
N VAL A 271 19.59 -6.93 6.62
CA VAL A 271 18.54 -5.92 6.85
C VAL A 271 17.65 -6.32 8.03
N LYS A 272 17.29 -7.61 8.16
CA LYS A 272 16.52 -8.11 9.30
C LYS A 272 17.28 -7.93 10.62
N ASN A 273 18.57 -8.28 10.64
CA ASN A 273 19.43 -8.13 11.79
C ASN A 273 19.59 -6.65 12.18
N PHE A 274 19.78 -5.77 11.20
CA PHE A 274 19.80 -4.32 11.40
C PHE A 274 18.50 -3.83 12.03
N GLU A 275 17.34 -4.18 11.46
CA GLU A 275 16.04 -3.75 11.98
C GLU A 275 15.83 -4.22 13.41
N GLN A 276 16.16 -5.49 13.71
CA GLN A 276 16.08 -6.02 15.07
C GLN A 276 16.97 -5.22 16.03
N GLN A 277 18.22 -4.91 15.65
CA GLN A 277 19.13 -4.12 16.47
C GLN A 277 18.61 -2.68 16.66
N TYR A 278 18.18 -2.03 15.58
CA TYR A 278 17.70 -0.65 15.59
C TYR A 278 16.44 -0.48 16.45
N TYR A 279 15.46 -1.38 16.32
CA TYR A 279 14.23 -1.30 17.11
C TYR A 279 14.44 -1.61 18.59
N SER A 280 15.39 -2.49 18.90
CA SER A 280 15.73 -2.87 20.29
C SER A 280 16.68 -1.88 20.97
N ALA A 281 17.32 -1.01 20.21
CA ALA A 281 18.27 -0.03 20.72
C ALA A 281 17.59 1.16 21.41
N SER A 282 18.36 1.82 22.30
CA SER A 282 17.96 3.09 22.90
C SER A 282 17.95 4.20 21.84
N ASP A 283 17.13 5.24 22.04
CA ASP A 283 17.04 6.36 21.08
C ASP A 283 18.41 6.99 20.77
N LYS A 284 19.28 7.07 21.77
CA LYS A 284 20.64 7.63 21.64
C LYS A 284 21.55 6.81 20.71
N ASP A 285 21.30 5.50 20.59
CA ASP A 285 22.14 4.60 19.79
C ASP A 285 21.59 4.39 18.37
N ARG A 286 20.32 4.71 18.14
CA ARG A 286 19.62 4.46 16.87
C ARG A 286 20.29 5.16 15.69
N LEU A 287 20.64 6.44 15.82
CA LEU A 287 21.31 7.19 14.75
C LEU A 287 22.67 6.57 14.40
N LYS A 288 23.42 6.11 15.41
CA LYS A 288 24.70 5.44 15.20
C LYS A 288 24.51 4.12 14.45
N ILE A 289 23.60 3.26 14.91
CA ILE A 289 23.30 1.95 14.28
C ILE A 289 22.85 2.15 12.83
N TYR A 290 21.95 3.11 12.60
CA TYR A 290 21.50 3.52 11.26
C TYR A 290 22.67 3.95 10.37
N SER A 291 23.51 4.86 10.86
CA SER A 291 24.60 5.45 10.10
C SER A 291 25.69 4.42 9.79
N ASP A 292 26.06 3.58 10.77
CA ASP A 292 27.01 2.48 10.60
C ASP A 292 26.53 1.51 9.52
N PHE A 293 25.24 1.16 9.53
CA PHE A 293 24.67 0.25 8.54
C PHE A 293 24.63 0.87 7.13
N ARG A 294 24.15 2.11 6.99
CA ARG A 294 24.17 2.84 5.69
C ARG A 294 25.59 2.98 5.12
N ASN A 295 26.58 3.22 5.99
CA ASN A 295 27.97 3.36 5.57
C ASN A 295 28.61 2.03 5.14
N SER A 296 28.34 0.93 5.85
CA SER A 296 28.94 -0.38 5.57
C SER A 296 28.16 -1.24 4.57
N HIS A 297 26.87 -0.98 4.38
CA HIS A 297 25.96 -1.81 3.59
C HIS A 297 25.07 -0.98 2.65
N SER A 298 25.66 0.03 1.98
CA SER A 298 24.94 0.94 1.06
C SER A 298 24.12 0.26 -0.04
N ARG A 299 24.47 -0.99 -0.41
CA ARG A 299 23.68 -1.82 -1.34
C ARG A 299 22.23 -2.10 -0.86
N TYR A 300 21.95 -1.92 0.43
CA TYR A 300 20.64 -2.14 1.03
C TYR A 300 19.87 -0.83 1.30
N ASP A 301 20.39 0.33 0.88
CA ASP A 301 19.73 1.63 0.99
C ASP A 301 18.27 1.62 0.51
N PRO A 302 17.89 0.93 -0.59
CA PRO A 302 16.49 0.85 -1.00
C PRO A 302 15.54 0.29 0.07
N PHE A 303 15.99 -0.65 0.90
CA PHE A 303 15.19 -1.20 1.99
C PHE A 303 15.13 -0.25 3.19
N ILE A 304 16.26 0.39 3.49
CA ILE A 304 16.39 1.29 4.64
C ILE A 304 15.60 2.58 4.44
N LEU A 305 15.66 3.17 3.25
CA LEU A 305 14.94 4.40 2.89
C LEU A 305 13.41 4.23 2.84
N GLN A 306 12.93 3.01 2.62
CA GLN A 306 11.50 2.71 2.57
C GLN A 306 10.91 2.31 3.93
N ASN A 307 11.74 2.23 4.98
CA ASN A 307 11.31 1.77 6.28
C ASN A 307 10.66 2.92 7.08
N PRO A 308 9.34 2.91 7.32
CA PRO A 308 8.64 4.02 7.95
C PRO A 308 8.89 4.13 9.47
N PHE A 309 9.55 3.13 10.07
CA PHE A 309 9.86 3.11 11.50
C PHE A 309 11.24 3.68 11.83
N ILE A 310 12.01 4.08 10.80
CA ILE A 310 13.24 4.83 10.97
C ILE A 310 12.88 6.32 11.02
N ASP A 311 13.49 7.06 11.94
CA ASP A 311 13.26 8.50 12.04
C ASP A 311 13.72 9.17 10.75
N ILE A 312 12.83 9.93 10.12
CA ILE A 312 13.11 10.61 8.86
C ILE A 312 14.31 11.57 8.96
N ARG A 313 14.55 12.13 10.15
CA ARG A 313 15.72 13.00 10.42
C ARG A 313 17.03 12.26 10.20
N HIS A 314 17.10 10.96 10.50
CA HIS A 314 18.31 10.16 10.28
C HIS A 314 18.67 10.08 8.80
N HIS A 315 17.68 9.94 7.91
CA HIS A 315 17.90 9.98 6.48
C HIS A 315 18.46 11.35 6.06
N SER A 316 17.77 12.43 6.45
CA SER A 316 18.17 13.79 6.10
C SER A 316 19.57 14.16 6.60
N TRP A 317 19.88 13.86 7.86
CA TRP A 317 21.19 14.13 8.45
C TRP A 317 22.30 13.34 7.76
N PHE A 318 22.09 12.06 7.46
CA PHE A 318 23.07 11.25 6.77
C PHE A 318 23.32 11.72 5.34
N ASP A 319 22.27 12.04 4.59
CA ASP A 319 22.39 12.45 3.20
C ASP A 319 23.05 13.85 3.06
N VAL A 320 22.85 14.75 4.04
CA VAL A 320 23.44 16.11 4.02
C VAL A 320 24.83 16.16 4.64
N LEU A 321 25.04 15.57 5.83
CA LEU A 321 26.30 15.68 6.57
C LEU A 321 27.28 14.56 6.21
N GLY A 322 26.77 13.38 5.82
CA GLY A 322 27.56 12.19 5.56
C GLY A 322 28.07 11.49 6.83
N TYR A 323 28.41 10.20 6.69
CA TYR A 323 28.89 9.38 7.81
C TYR A 323 30.09 9.98 8.58
N PRO A 324 31.14 10.51 7.92
CA PRO A 324 32.32 11.02 8.64
C PRO A 324 31.99 12.16 9.61
N GLU A 325 31.09 13.05 9.23
CA GLU A 325 30.68 14.18 10.07
C GLU A 325 29.79 13.74 11.22
N LEU A 326 28.84 12.83 10.97
CA LEU A 326 28.03 12.22 12.04
C LEU A 326 28.91 11.52 13.07
N MET A 327 29.93 10.80 12.62
CA MET A 327 30.91 10.14 13.49
C MET A 327 31.74 11.16 14.28
N ARG A 328 32.19 12.26 13.65
CA ARG A 328 32.93 13.35 14.32
C ARG A 328 32.10 14.02 15.43
N LEU A 329 30.78 14.09 15.23
CA LEU A 329 29.82 14.60 16.19
C LEU A 329 29.35 13.55 17.23
N ASN A 330 29.96 12.35 17.22
CA ASN A 330 29.64 11.22 18.09
C ASN A 330 28.17 10.78 18.03
N PHE A 331 27.49 11.00 16.90
CA PHE A 331 26.07 10.68 16.73
C PHE A 331 25.15 11.38 17.74
N ASP A 332 25.60 12.49 18.33
CA ASP A 332 24.79 13.31 19.23
C ASP A 332 23.75 14.10 18.45
N GLU A 333 22.46 13.75 18.61
CA GLU A 333 21.37 14.36 17.84
C GLU A 333 21.29 15.89 17.99
N GLN A 334 21.63 16.44 19.16
CA GLN A 334 21.58 17.89 19.38
C GLN A 334 22.65 18.60 18.57
N ARG A 335 23.89 18.10 18.61
CA ARG A 335 25.03 18.65 17.84
C ARG A 335 24.81 18.46 16.33
N ILE A 336 24.23 17.34 15.94
CA ILE A 336 23.94 17.02 14.54
C ILE A 336 22.81 17.91 14.00
N GLY A 337 21.75 18.12 14.78
CA GLY A 337 20.70 19.07 14.42
C GLY A 337 21.25 20.47 14.17
N GLN A 338 22.15 20.96 15.04
CA GLN A 338 22.81 22.25 14.85
C GLN A 338 23.68 22.30 13.58
N ALA A 339 24.47 21.26 13.32
CA ALA A 339 25.30 21.19 12.12
C ALA A 339 24.46 21.13 10.83
N TYR A 340 23.37 20.36 10.86
CA TYR A 340 22.42 20.26 9.77
C TYR A 340 21.74 21.61 9.47
N ASP A 341 21.25 22.31 10.50
CA ASP A 341 20.63 23.63 10.35
C ASP A 341 21.62 24.67 9.85
N TYR A 342 22.89 24.56 10.24
CA TYR A 342 23.96 25.39 9.69
C TYR A 342 24.13 25.12 8.19
N CYS A 343 24.24 23.87 7.77
CA CYS A 343 24.40 23.51 6.35
C CYS A 343 23.19 23.86 5.48
N CYS A 344 21.97 23.63 5.97
CA CYS A 344 20.75 23.80 5.18
C CYS A 344 20.27 25.25 5.14
N ASN A 345 20.39 25.99 6.25
CA ASN A 345 19.85 27.35 6.35
C ASN A 345 20.94 28.41 6.33
N HIS A 346 22.03 28.23 7.08
CA HIS A 346 23.01 29.30 7.28
C HIS A 346 24.01 29.38 6.13
N GLU A 347 24.57 28.28 5.66
CA GLU A 347 25.61 28.28 4.61
C GLU A 347 25.11 28.86 3.27
N PRO A 348 23.89 28.56 2.78
CA PRO A 348 23.36 29.18 1.57
C PRO A 348 23.16 30.68 1.73
N ILE A 349 22.67 31.12 2.90
CA ILE A 349 22.49 32.53 3.23
C ILE A 349 23.85 33.24 3.30
N ILE A 350 24.84 32.65 3.98
CA ILE A 350 26.20 33.20 4.08
C ILE A 350 26.84 33.32 2.69
N ARG A 351 26.70 32.31 1.83
CA ARG A 351 27.21 32.36 0.46
C ARG A 351 26.56 33.49 -0.33
N LYS A 352 25.22 33.57 -0.33
CA LYS A 352 24.50 34.66 -1.00
C LYS A 352 24.85 36.03 -0.41
N CYS A 353 25.09 36.13 0.90
CA CYS A 353 25.57 37.36 1.53
C CYS A 353 26.97 37.73 1.04
N ARG A 354 27.90 36.77 0.89
CA ARG A 354 29.23 37.02 0.32
C ARG A 354 29.19 37.42 -1.15
N GLU A 355 28.19 36.95 -1.90
CA GLU A 355 27.95 37.35 -3.29
C GLU A 355 27.33 38.77 -3.37
N ALA A 356 26.42 39.11 -2.45
CA ALA A 356 25.71 40.38 -2.46
C ALA A 356 26.47 41.54 -1.79
N PHE A 357 27.40 41.25 -0.88
CA PHE A 357 28.10 42.25 -0.08
C PHE A 357 29.62 42.03 -0.11
N THR A 358 30.36 43.10 -0.40
CA THR A 358 31.83 43.10 -0.47
C THR A 358 32.42 43.41 0.91
N VAL A 359 33.37 42.58 1.33
CA VAL A 359 34.09 42.75 2.61
C VAL A 359 34.84 44.09 2.61
N GLY A 360 34.65 44.89 3.67
CA GLY A 360 35.32 46.18 3.86
C GLY A 360 34.51 47.41 3.45
N ASN A 361 33.36 47.23 2.80
CA ASN A 361 32.46 48.33 2.43
C ASN A 361 31.37 48.56 3.49
N PHE A 362 31.01 49.82 3.71
CA PHE A 362 29.88 50.20 4.55
C PHE A 362 28.62 50.28 3.71
N TYR A 363 27.57 49.59 4.16
CA TYR A 363 26.25 49.60 3.54
C TYR A 363 25.24 50.26 4.47
N THR A 364 24.40 51.13 3.92
CA THR A 364 23.31 51.76 4.67
C THR A 364 22.15 50.77 4.88
N LYS A 365 21.34 51.00 5.93
CA LYS A 365 20.20 50.14 6.28
C LYS A 365 19.22 49.90 5.11
N PRO A 366 18.89 50.90 4.27
CA PRO A 366 18.06 50.71 3.08
C PRO A 366 18.71 49.82 2.01
N GLU A 367 20.03 49.94 1.78
CA GLU A 367 20.76 49.16 0.79
C GLU A 367 20.82 47.68 1.16
N VAL A 368 21.06 47.39 2.44
CA VAL A 368 21.01 46.01 2.96
C VAL A 368 19.62 45.42 2.76
N LYS A 369 18.56 46.18 3.07
CA LYS A 369 17.18 45.70 2.93
C LYS A 369 16.82 45.44 1.47
N LYS A 370 17.20 46.33 0.55
CA LYS A 370 16.98 46.19 -0.89
C LYS A 370 17.71 44.96 -1.46
N ASN A 371 18.98 44.78 -1.13
CA ASN A 371 19.78 43.65 -1.61
C ASN A 371 19.35 42.32 -1.01
N ALA A 372 18.91 42.30 0.26
CA ALA A 372 18.36 41.10 0.89
C ALA A 372 17.05 40.66 0.23
N THR A 373 16.13 41.60 -0.03
CA THR A 373 14.81 41.25 -0.62
C THR A 373 14.93 40.82 -2.09
N ALA A 374 15.98 41.25 -2.79
CA ALA A 374 16.21 40.92 -4.19
C ALA A 374 16.96 39.59 -4.41
N ASN A 375 17.85 39.21 -3.48
CA ASN A 375 18.82 38.14 -3.73
C ASN A 375 18.89 37.03 -2.65
N LEU A 376 18.45 37.30 -1.40
CA LEU A 376 18.47 36.33 -0.29
C LEU A 376 17.13 35.61 -0.19
#